data_AF-A0A6S7H8H0-F1
#
_entry.id   AF-A0A6S7H8H0-F1
#
_cell.length_a   1.000
_cell.length_b   1.000
_cell.length_c   1.000
_cell.angle_alpha   90.00
_cell.angle_beta   90.00
_cell.angle_gamma   90.00
#
_symmetry.space_group_name_H-M   'P 1'
#
loop_
_entity.id
_entity.type
_entity.pdbx_description
1 polymer ?
#
loop_
_entity_poly.entity_id
_entity_poly.type
_entity_poly.pdbx_seq_one_letter_code
_entity_poly.pdbx_strand_id
1 'polypeptide(L)'
;FESEFVAKGYYFKKGDIRVTISRIHRLPTRGNTSHVEAISSSYLVEASVVSSVQQDSIGDELKSFTEQLRPIVHLEKVDHRKIQLLGNK
;
A
#
# COMPACT_ATOMS: atom_id res chain seq x y z
N PHE A 1 5.19 -23.19 -2.49
CA PHE A 1 6.36 -22.33 -2.75
C PHE A 1 6.00 -20.92 -2.35
N GLU A 2 6.69 -20.31 -1.38
CA GLU A 2 6.43 -18.91 -1.02
C GLU A 2 7.10 -18.00 -2.05
N SER A 3 6.33 -17.09 -2.62
CA SER A 3 6.81 -16.07 -3.56
C SER A 3 7.37 -14.88 -2.80
N GLU A 4 8.53 -14.37 -3.22
CA GLU A 4 9.15 -13.16 -2.66
C GLU A 4 8.92 -11.97 -3.61
N PHE A 5 8.67 -10.80 -3.01
CA PHE A 5 8.40 -9.57 -3.74
C PHE A 5 9.18 -8.39 -3.15
N VAL A 6 9.47 -7.42 -4.01
CA VAL A 6 10.08 -6.14 -3.65
C VAL A 6 9.20 -5.00 -4.13
N ALA A 7 8.80 -4.14 -3.21
CA ALA A 7 8.15 -2.87 -3.51
C ALA A 7 9.21 -1.77 -3.62
N LYS A 8 9.27 -1.07 -4.77
CA LYS A 8 10.15 0.09 -4.97
C LYS A 8 9.29 1.31 -5.27
N GLY A 9 9.54 2.42 -4.59
CA GLY A 9 8.66 3.56 -4.72
C GLY A 9 8.96 4.73 -3.80
N TYR A 10 7.98 5.61 -3.68
CA TYR A 10 8.01 6.81 -2.86
C TYR A 10 7.19 6.63 -1.59
N TYR A 11 7.65 7.29 -0.53
CA TYR A 11 7.00 7.32 0.77
C TYR A 11 6.82 8.77 1.19
N PHE A 12 5.59 9.16 1.51
CA PHE A 12 5.24 10.47 2.01
C PHE A 12 4.56 10.33 3.37
N LYS A 13 4.86 11.25 4.30
CA LYS A 13 4.23 11.28 5.62
C LYS A 13 3.92 12.72 6.02
N LYS A 14 2.71 12.95 6.53
CA LYS A 14 2.29 14.19 7.16
C LYS A 14 1.45 13.85 8.38
N GLY A 15 1.93 14.21 9.57
CA GLY A 15 1.33 13.76 10.82
C GLY A 15 1.28 12.22 10.86
N ASP A 16 0.11 11.67 11.12
CA ASP A 16 -0.12 10.23 11.19
C ASP A 16 -0.49 9.61 9.82
N ILE A 17 -0.77 10.44 8.81
CA ILE A 17 -1.08 9.98 7.45
C ILE A 17 0.20 9.60 6.73
N ARG A 18 0.19 8.40 6.14
CA ARG A 18 1.21 7.86 5.26
C ARG A 18 0.62 7.62 3.87
N VAL A 19 1.39 7.97 2.84
CA VAL A 19 1.11 7.58 1.46
C VAL A 19 2.31 6.85 0.88
N THR A 20 2.08 5.69 0.28
CA THR A 20 3.09 4.97 -0.49
C THR A 20 2.67 4.85 -1.94
N ILE A 21 3.63 5.03 -2.85
CA ILE A 21 3.43 4.88 -4.30
C ILE A 21 4.53 3.95 -4.79
N SER A 22 4.21 2.69 -5.09
CA SER A 22 5.22 1.67 -5.36
C SER A 22 4.92 0.81 -6.58
N ARG A 23 5.97 0.38 -7.28
CA ARG A 23 5.91 -0.74 -8.22
C ARG A 23 6.30 -2.01 -7.51
N ILE A 24 5.50 -3.05 -7.72
CA ILE A 24 5.74 -4.38 -7.16
C ILE A 24 6.56 -5.20 -8.17
N HIS A 25 7.62 -5.83 -7.68
CA HIS A 25 8.48 -6.69 -8.46
C HIS A 25 8.53 -8.07 -7.82
N ARG A 26 8.45 -9.13 -8.63
CA ARG A 26 8.73 -10.49 -8.18
C ARG A 26 10.25 -10.72 -8.11
N LEU A 27 10.69 -11.57 -7.20
CA LEU A 27 12.06 -12.07 -7.14
C LEU A 27 12.10 -13.44 -7.82
N PRO A 28 12.68 -13.57 -9.02
CA PRO A 28 12.85 -14.86 -9.68
C PRO A 28 13.78 -15.79 -8.88
N THR A 29 14.73 -15.21 -8.15
CA THR A 29 15.67 -15.90 -7.28
C THR A 29 15.55 -15.33 -5.87
N ARG A 30 15.25 -16.20 -4.90
CA ARG A 30 15.07 -15.83 -3.49
C ARG A 30 16.27 -15.07 -2.95
N GLY A 31 16.01 -14.00 -2.20
CA GLY A 31 17.03 -13.12 -1.61
C GLY A 31 17.84 -12.26 -2.60
N ASN A 32 17.71 -12.48 -3.92
CA ASN A 32 18.45 -11.68 -4.90
C ASN A 32 17.68 -10.43 -5.30
N THR A 33 17.86 -9.35 -4.55
CA THR A 33 17.20 -8.06 -4.80
C THR A 33 17.84 -7.23 -5.93
N SER A 34 19.00 -7.66 -6.45
CA SER A 34 19.65 -7.04 -7.60
C SER A 34 18.95 -7.37 -8.93
N HIS A 35 18.28 -8.53 -9.00
CA HIS A 35 17.51 -8.97 -10.16
C HIS A 35 16.05 -9.17 -9.78
N VAL A 36 15.22 -8.20 -10.16
CA VAL A 36 13.78 -8.21 -9.87
C VAL A 36 12.99 -7.89 -11.13
N GLU A 37 11.80 -8.48 -11.26
CA GLU A 37 10.96 -8.33 -12.45
C GLU A 37 9.64 -7.65 -12.08
N ALA A 38 9.29 -6.55 -12.74
CA ALA A 38 8.04 -5.84 -12.47
C ALA A 38 6.83 -6.73 -12.83
N ILE A 39 5.85 -6.82 -11.94
CA ILE A 39 4.65 -7.64 -12.17
C ILE A 39 3.61 -6.92 -13.05
N SER A 40 3.69 -5.59 -13.12
CA SER A 40 2.83 -4.74 -13.94
C SER A 40 3.50 -3.39 -14.24
N SER A 41 2.92 -2.63 -15.18
CA SER A 41 3.34 -1.25 -15.49
C SER A 41 2.76 -0.19 -14.55
N SER A 42 1.73 -0.56 -13.77
CA SER A 42 1.01 0.31 -12.85
C SER A 42 1.73 0.51 -11.53
N TYR A 43 1.35 1.57 -10.81
CA TYR A 43 1.77 1.79 -9.43
C TYR A 43 0.66 1.39 -8.47
N LEU A 44 1.04 0.80 -7.34
CA LEU A 44 0.19 0.60 -6.18
C LEU A 44 0.28 1.85 -5.31
N VAL A 45 -0.87 2.48 -5.07
CA VAL A 45 -1.00 3.63 -4.16
C VAL A 45 -1.75 3.18 -2.91
N GLU A 46 -1.13 3.37 -1.75
CA GLU A 46 -1.76 3.13 -0.45
C GLU A 46 -1.76 4.43 0.36
N ALA A 47 -2.90 4.79 0.92
CA ALA A 47 -3.01 5.80 1.97
C ALA A 47 -3.46 5.11 3.26
N SER A 48 -2.71 5.30 4.34
CA SER A 48 -2.97 4.68 5.63
C SER A 48 -2.66 5.64 6.77
N VAL A 49 -3.18 5.33 7.96
CA VAL A 49 -2.79 6.01 9.20
C VAL A 49 -2.15 5.02 10.15
N VAL A 50 -1.07 5.45 10.79
CA VAL A 50 -0.44 4.73 11.89
C VAL A 50 -0.53 5.61 13.13
N SER A 51 -1.31 5.19 14.12
CA SER A 51 -1.42 5.86 15.42
C SER A 51 -1.28 4.87 16.56
N SER A 52 -0.64 5.30 17.65
CA SER A 52 -0.53 4.54 18.90
C SER A 52 -1.81 4.59 19.74
N VAL A 53 -2.75 5.48 19.40
CA VAL A 53 -4.01 5.69 20.12
C VAL A 53 -5.18 5.57 19.15
N GLN A 54 -6.18 4.77 19.52
CA GLN A 54 -7.44 4.72 18.80
C GLN A 54 -8.13 6.08 18.96
N GLN A 55 -8.24 6.85 17.88
CA GLN A 55 -8.97 8.11 17.85
C GLN A 55 -9.89 8.09 16.63
N ASP A 56 -11.19 8.21 16.85
CA ASP A 56 -12.18 8.12 15.77
C ASP A 56 -11.99 9.21 14.71
N SER A 57 -11.52 10.40 15.12
CA SER A 57 -11.24 11.54 14.24
C SER A 57 -10.19 11.26 13.16
N ILE A 58 -9.29 10.31 13.38
CA ILE A 58 -8.21 9.98 12.45
C ILE A 58 -8.77 9.35 11.16
N GLY A 59 -9.84 8.56 11.27
CA GLY A 59 -10.48 7.93 10.12
C GLY A 59 -11.12 8.97 9.19
N ASP A 60 -11.73 10.00 9.78
CA ASP A 60 -12.33 11.11 9.03
C ASP A 60 -11.28 11.99 8.36
N GLU A 61 -10.13 12.22 9.02
CA GLU A 61 -9.01 12.96 8.43
C GLU A 61 -8.43 12.22 7.22
N LEU A 62 -8.20 10.91 7.35
CA LEU A 62 -7.75 10.08 6.22
C LEU A 62 -8.75 10.13 5.06
N LYS A 63 -10.05 10.00 5.35
CA LYS A 63 -11.09 10.08 4.33
C LYS A 63 -11.04 11.44 3.62
N SER A 64 -11.06 12.53 4.37
CA SER A 64 -10.98 13.91 3.83
C SER A 64 -9.73 14.12 2.96
N PHE A 65 -8.58 13.61 3.41
CA PHE A 65 -7.35 13.65 2.64
C PHE A 65 -7.44 12.84 1.34
N THR A 66 -7.93 11.60 1.38
CA THR A 66 -8.05 10.75 0.19
C THR A 66 -9.05 11.30 -0.83
N GLU A 67 -10.10 12.01 -0.38
CA GLU A 67 -11.05 12.65 -1.28
C GLU A 67 -10.43 13.80 -2.10
N GLN A 68 -9.46 14.51 -1.52
CA GLN A 68 -8.70 15.53 -2.25
C GLN A 68 -7.79 14.92 -3.33
N LEU A 69 -7.44 13.63 -3.22
CA LEU A 69 -6.63 12.91 -4.20
C LEU A 69 -7.45 12.33 -5.37
N ARG A 70 -8.78 12.31 -5.28
CA ARG A 70 -9.68 11.74 -6.30
C ARG A 70 -9.39 12.18 -7.75
N PRO A 71 -8.99 13.44 -8.03
CA PRO A 71 -8.67 13.86 -9.40
C PRO A 71 -7.45 13.16 -10.02
N ILE A 72 -6.55 12.60 -9.20
CA ILE A 72 -5.28 12.02 -9.66
C ILE A 72 -5.15 10.52 -9.36
N VAL A 73 -5.90 10.00 -8.38
CA VAL A 73 -5.90 8.58 -8.04
C VAL A 73 -7.26 8.18 -7.46
N HIS A 74 -7.75 7.02 -7.88
CA HIS A 74 -8.92 6.40 -7.28
C HIS A 74 -8.47 5.49 -6.12
N LEU A 75 -8.96 5.78 -4.90
CA LEU A 75 -8.65 5.01 -3.71
C LEU A 75 -9.92 4.37 -3.16
N GLU A 76 -9.84 3.07 -2.89
CA GLU A 76 -10.93 2.31 -2.28
C GLU A 76 -10.56 1.92 -0.85
N LYS A 77 -11.57 1.87 0.03
CA LYS A 77 -11.37 1.38 1.39
C LYS A 77 -11.19 -0.13 1.36
N VAL A 78 -10.00 -0.58 1.74
CA VAL A 78 -9.65 -2.00 1.80
C VAL A 78 -9.65 -2.49 3.24
N ASP A 79 -10.31 -3.63 3.49
CA ASP A 79 -10.22 -4.36 4.76
C ASP A 79 -9.21 -5.51 4.60
N HIS A 80 -8.01 -5.35 5.16
CA HIS A 80 -6.93 -6.34 5.04
C HIS A 80 -7.31 -7.72 5.58
N ARG A 81 -8.26 -7.81 6.51
CA ARG A 81 -8.74 -9.10 7.04
C ARG A 81 -9.44 -9.92 5.95
N LYS A 82 -10.15 -9.26 5.04
CA LYS A 82 -10.82 -9.92 3.91
C LYS A 82 -9.83 -10.45 2.89
N ILE A 83 -8.68 -9.78 2.72
CA ILE A 83 -7.62 -10.22 1.81
C ILE A 83 -6.94 -11.48 2.33
N GLN A 84 -6.64 -11.54 3.64
CA GLN A 84 -6.02 -12.73 4.25
C GLN A 84 -6.90 -13.98 4.11
N LEU A 85 -8.23 -13.84 4.20
CA LEU A 85 -9.18 -14.94 4.03
C LEU A 85 -9.20 -15.51 2.60
N LEU A 86 -8.83 -14.72 1.59
CA LEU A 86 -8.74 -15.19 0.19
C LEU A 86 -7.45 -15.98 -0.09
N GLY A 87 -6.38 -15.71 0.66
CA GLY A 87 -5.09 -16.41 0.50
C GLY A 87 -5.04 -17.80 1.17
N ASN A 88 -6.04 -18.15 1.98
CA ASN A 88 -6.13 -19.42 2.71
C ASN A 88 -7.06 -20.44 2.03
N LYS A 89 -7.40 -20.24 0.76
CA LYS A 89 -8.16 -21.20 -0.07
C LYS A 89 -7.28 -21.85 -1.12
#